data_AF-A0A2V9BE64-F1
#
_entry.id   AF-A0A2V9BE64-F1
#
_cell.length_a   1.000
_cell.length_b   1.000
_cell.length_c   1.000
_cell.angle_alpha   90.00
_cell.angle_beta   90.00
_cell.angle_gamma   90.00
#
_symmetry.space_group_name_H-M   'P 1'
#
loop_
_entity.id
_entity.type
_entity.pdbx_description
1 polymer ?
#
loop_
_entity_poly.entity_id
_entity_poly.type
_entity_poly.pdbx_seq_one_letter_code
_entity_poly.pdbx_strand_id
1 'polypeptide(L)'
;MLSLSKRRKTVFGSTALATAALGGFLLLAGVPNAQAHDRNACYRRMQKAEWKLNEAIERHGYYSRQAEHRRYELREARERCWRERHEWWCERDRRWHRDRDWDD
;
A
#
# COMPACT_ATOMS: atom_id res chain seq x y z
N MET A 1 -52.32 -55.82 -32.76
CA MET A 1 -50.95 -56.02 -32.23
C MET A 1 -50.23 -54.68 -32.26
N LEU A 2 -49.60 -54.33 -31.13
CA LEU A 2 -48.92 -53.08 -30.86
C LEU A 2 -47.68 -52.89 -31.74
N SER A 3 -47.36 -51.64 -32.09
CA SER A 3 -46.29 -50.88 -31.44
C SER A 3 -45.88 -49.68 -32.29
N LEU A 4 -46.08 -48.47 -31.73
CA LEU A 4 -45.48 -47.24 -32.22
C LEU A 4 -43.96 -47.35 -32.11
N SER A 5 -43.26 -47.28 -33.25
CA SER A 5 -41.81 -47.16 -33.25
C SER A 5 -41.37 -45.80 -32.69
N LYS A 6 -40.52 -45.89 -31.67
CA LYS A 6 -40.07 -44.85 -30.75
C LYS A 6 -39.05 -43.94 -31.43
N ARG A 7 -39.26 -42.62 -31.35
CA ARG A 7 -38.29 -41.57 -31.74
C ARG A 7 -36.91 -41.80 -31.12
N ARG A 8 -35.85 -41.55 -31.88
CA ARG A 8 -34.62 -40.91 -31.37
C ARG A 8 -34.09 -39.93 -32.41
N LYS A 9 -34.27 -38.63 -32.15
CA LYS A 9 -33.56 -37.57 -32.87
C LYS A 9 -32.15 -37.51 -32.28
N THR A 10 -31.14 -37.89 -33.05
CA THR A 10 -29.74 -37.69 -32.69
C THR A 10 -29.43 -36.21 -32.89
N VAL A 11 -29.56 -35.41 -31.84
CA VAL A 11 -29.04 -34.03 -31.81
C VAL A 11 -27.72 -34.10 -31.09
N PHE A 12 -26.68 -34.53 -31.81
CA PHE A 12 -25.30 -34.43 -31.35
C PHE A 12 -24.52 -33.62 -32.38
N GLY A 13 -23.97 -32.50 -31.95
CA GLY A 13 -22.92 -31.79 -32.69
C GLY A 13 -23.32 -30.44 -33.25
N SER A 14 -23.70 -29.48 -32.38
CA SER A 14 -23.53 -28.04 -32.65
C SER A 14 -23.75 -27.25 -31.37
N THR A 15 -22.86 -27.42 -30.40
CA THR A 15 -22.75 -26.47 -29.29
C THR A 15 -21.29 -26.14 -29.05
N ALA A 16 -20.96 -24.88 -29.38
CA ALA A 16 -20.00 -24.06 -28.67
C ALA A 16 -18.50 -24.38 -28.84
N LEU A 17 -17.99 -24.17 -30.06
CA LEU A 17 -16.65 -23.57 -30.20
C LEU A 17 -16.78 -22.05 -29.96
N ALA A 18 -16.96 -21.63 -28.71
CA ALA A 18 -17.05 -20.21 -28.37
C ALA A 18 -16.51 -19.91 -26.96
N THR A 19 -15.43 -20.57 -26.56
CA THR A 19 -14.80 -20.39 -25.23
C THR A 19 -13.28 -20.27 -25.35
N ALA A 20 -12.79 -19.34 -26.17
CA ALA A 20 -11.34 -19.14 -26.32
C ALA A 20 -10.87 -17.68 -26.31
N ALA A 21 -11.66 -16.70 -25.85
CA ALA A 21 -11.27 -15.28 -25.93
C ALA A 21 -11.22 -14.47 -24.61
N LEU A 22 -11.44 -15.08 -23.44
CA LEU A 22 -11.49 -14.33 -22.16
C LEU A 22 -10.48 -14.84 -21.11
N GLY A 23 -9.29 -15.28 -21.51
CA GLY A 23 -8.28 -15.83 -20.59
C GLY A 23 -7.05 -14.96 -20.34
N GLY A 24 -6.94 -13.77 -20.94
CA GLY A 24 -5.64 -13.14 -21.19
C GLY A 24 -5.28 -11.86 -20.42
N PHE A 25 -6.02 -11.44 -19.39
CA PHE A 25 -5.78 -10.11 -18.77
C PHE A 25 -5.47 -10.08 -17.27
N LEU A 26 -5.39 -11.23 -16.58
CA LEU A 26 -5.15 -11.24 -15.13
C LEU A 26 -3.66 -11.20 -14.72
N LEU A 27 -2.73 -11.31 -15.67
CA LEU A 27 -1.29 -11.35 -15.37
C LEU A 27 -0.65 -9.96 -15.17
N LEU A 28 -1.39 -8.88 -15.44
CA LEU A 28 -0.96 -7.50 -15.19
C LEU A 28 -1.44 -6.95 -13.83
N ALA A 29 -2.28 -7.70 -13.10
CA ALA A 29 -2.67 -7.38 -11.73
C ALA A 29 -1.57 -7.80 -10.73
N GLY A 30 -0.30 -7.52 -11.08
CA GLY A 30 0.84 -7.70 -10.19
C GLY A 30 0.63 -6.86 -8.94
N VAL A 31 0.37 -7.53 -7.83
CA VAL A 31 -0.02 -6.91 -6.57
C VAL A 31 1.12 -6.04 -6.05
N PRO A 32 0.92 -4.74 -5.75
CA PRO A 32 1.95 -3.86 -5.21
C PRO A 32 2.16 -4.10 -3.70
N ASN A 33 2.31 -5.36 -3.29
CA ASN A 33 2.40 -5.74 -1.87
C ASN A 33 3.65 -5.17 -1.19
N ALA A 34 4.78 -5.09 -1.90
CA ALA A 34 6.01 -4.52 -1.37
C ALA A 34 5.82 -3.03 -1.03
N GLN A 35 5.18 -2.27 -1.92
CA GLN A 35 4.93 -0.84 -1.73
C GLN A 35 4.05 -0.54 -0.51
N ALA A 36 3.04 -1.38 -0.25
CA ALA A 36 2.14 -1.23 0.88
C ALA A 36 2.83 -1.53 2.23
N HIS A 37 3.70 -2.55 2.26
CA HIS A 37 4.47 -2.89 3.46
C HIS A 37 5.43 -1.76 3.84
N ASP A 38 6.14 -1.21 2.85
CA ASP A 38 7.13 -0.15 3.08
C ASP A 38 6.45 1.17 3.49
N ARG A 39 5.26 1.46 2.94
CA ARG A 39 4.42 2.60 3.38
C ARG A 39 4.03 2.51 4.85
N ASN A 40 3.57 1.34 5.28
CA ASN A 40 3.20 1.10 6.67
C ASN A 40 4.41 1.13 7.62
N ALA A 41 5.58 0.68 7.17
CA ALA A 41 6.81 0.80 7.92
C ALA A 41 7.20 2.27 8.12
N CYS A 42 7.13 3.08 7.06
CA CYS A 42 7.38 4.52 7.12
C CYS A 42 6.42 5.25 8.04
N TYR A 43 5.12 4.99 7.93
CA TYR A 43 4.11 5.55 8.81
C TYR A 43 4.42 5.28 10.30
N ARG A 44 4.71 4.03 10.65
CA ARG A 44 5.04 3.65 12.04
C ARG A 44 6.34 4.31 12.53
N ARG A 45 7.35 4.45 11.67
CA ARG A 45 8.59 5.16 12.00
C ARG A 45 8.35 6.64 12.28
N MET A 46 7.54 7.32 11.45
CA MET A 46 7.22 8.74 11.63
C MET A 46 6.48 8.96 12.95
N GLN A 47 5.40 8.20 13.17
CA GLN A 47 4.61 8.21 14.40
C GLN A 47 5.51 8.07 15.65
N LYS A 48 6.41 7.08 15.65
CA LYS A 48 7.32 6.83 16.77
C LYS A 48 8.32 7.98 16.99
N ALA A 49 8.88 8.53 15.91
CA ALA A 49 9.86 9.61 16.00
C ALA A 49 9.22 10.92 16.48
N GLU A 50 8.02 11.25 16.01
CA GLU A 50 7.29 12.42 16.45
C GLU A 50 6.83 12.29 17.91
N TRP A 51 6.30 11.13 18.32
CA TRP A 51 5.98 10.87 19.73
C TRP A 51 7.19 11.05 20.64
N LYS A 52 8.33 10.48 20.25
CA LYS A 52 9.61 10.63 20.96
C LYS A 52 10.08 12.07 21.07
N LEU A 53 9.84 12.90 20.06
CA LEU A 53 10.19 14.32 20.07
C LEU A 53 9.27 15.07 21.04
N ASN A 54 7.96 14.87 20.95
CA ASN A 54 7.00 15.50 21.85
C ASN A 54 7.26 15.11 23.31
N GLU A 55 7.50 13.83 23.57
CA GLU A 55 7.86 13.32 24.90
C GLU A 55 9.15 13.99 25.44
N ALA A 56 10.15 14.21 24.57
CA ALA A 56 11.37 14.92 24.97
C ALA A 56 11.13 16.40 25.23
N ILE A 57 10.29 17.06 24.43
CA ILE A 57 9.89 18.46 24.63
C ILE A 57 9.12 18.61 25.95
N GLU A 58 8.19 17.71 26.24
CA GLU A 58 7.39 17.70 27.47
C GLU A 58 8.24 17.51 28.73
N ARG A 59 9.18 16.56 28.69
CA ARG A 59 10.01 16.23 29.87
C ARG A 59 11.20 17.15 30.08
N HIS A 60 11.83 17.61 29.01
CA HIS A 60 13.13 18.30 29.08
C HIS A 60 13.07 19.74 28.58
N GLY A 61 11.98 20.15 27.94
CA GLY A 61 11.81 21.47 27.34
C GLY A 61 12.18 21.51 25.86
N TYR A 62 11.62 22.48 25.15
CA TYR A 62 11.68 22.59 23.69
C TYR A 62 13.10 22.74 23.13
N TYR A 63 13.96 23.47 23.84
CA TYR A 63 15.36 23.76 23.46
C TYR A 63 16.37 22.85 24.17
N SER A 64 15.91 21.77 24.80
CA SER A 64 16.79 20.81 25.45
C SER A 64 17.62 20.03 24.43
N ARG A 65 18.80 19.57 24.85
CA ARG A 65 19.66 18.70 24.05
C ARG A 65 18.93 17.42 23.63
N GLN A 66 18.04 16.91 24.49
CA GLN A 66 17.21 15.75 24.21
C GLN A 66 16.22 16.04 23.08
N ALA A 67 15.51 17.19 23.14
CA ALA A 67 14.60 17.58 22.09
C ALA A 67 15.33 17.82 20.76
N GLU A 68 16.48 18.48 20.78
CA GLU A 68 17.32 18.69 19.59
C GLU A 68 17.75 17.35 18.97
N HIS A 69 18.25 16.41 19.77
CA HIS A 69 18.60 15.08 19.31
C HIS A 69 17.39 14.35 18.68
N ARG A 70 16.20 14.48 19.27
CA ARG A 70 14.97 13.88 18.71
C ARG A 70 14.50 14.56 17.42
N ARG A 71 14.77 15.86 17.22
CA ARG A 71 14.54 16.53 15.93
C ARG A 71 15.44 15.95 14.84
N TYR A 72 16.70 15.68 15.19
CA TYR A 72 17.62 14.99 14.28
C TYR A 72 17.13 13.58 13.93
N GLU A 73 16.72 12.77 14.91
CA GLU A 73 16.13 11.44 14.66
C GLU A 73 14.89 11.51 13.74
N LEU A 74 14.03 12.51 13.94
CA LEU A 74 12.84 12.72 13.12
C LEU A 74 13.19 13.09 11.67
N ARG A 75 14.17 13.98 11.47
CA ARG A 75 14.67 14.36 10.13
C ARG A 75 15.26 13.15 9.40
N GLU A 76 16.10 12.37 10.07
CA GLU A 76 16.68 11.13 9.51
C GLU A 76 15.61 10.13 9.10
N ALA A 77 14.56 10.00 9.92
CA ALA A 77 13.46 9.11 9.59
C ALA A 77 12.70 9.60 8.33
N ARG A 78 12.44 10.91 8.21
CA ARG A 78 11.81 11.52 7.02
C ARG A 78 12.68 11.32 5.78
N GLU A 79 13.98 11.60 5.87
CA GLU A 79 14.96 11.39 4.81
C GLU A 79 14.97 9.94 4.34
N ARG A 80 14.96 8.98 5.27
CA ARG A 80 14.91 7.56 4.92
C ARG A 80 13.64 7.20 4.15
N CYS A 81 12.48 7.65 4.62
CA CYS A 81 11.22 7.37 3.94
C CYS A 81 11.12 8.04 2.57
N TRP A 82 11.67 9.23 2.47
CA TRP A 82 11.83 9.93 1.21
C TRP A 82 12.72 9.17 0.23
N ARG A 83 13.88 8.66 0.65
CA ARG A 83 14.75 7.84 -0.21
C ARG A 83 14.09 6.52 -0.63
N GLU A 84 13.35 5.89 0.27
CA GLU A 84 12.66 4.62 0.00
C GLU A 84 11.47 4.82 -0.96
N ARG A 85 10.71 5.92 -0.84
CA ARG A 85 9.38 6.04 -1.47
C ARG A 85 9.02 7.41 -2.05
N HIS A 86 9.89 8.41 -1.93
CA HIS A 86 9.62 9.81 -2.28
C HIS A 86 8.35 10.35 -1.63
N GLU A 87 8.03 9.83 -0.44
CA GLU A 87 6.95 10.34 0.38
C GLU A 87 7.23 10.13 1.87
N TRP A 88 6.69 11.02 2.69
CA TRP A 88 6.81 10.97 4.14
C TRP A 88 5.48 11.37 4.78
N TRP A 89 5.24 10.92 6.01
CA TRP A 89 4.01 11.21 6.74
C TRP A 89 4.24 12.33 7.76
N CYS A 90 3.36 13.33 7.76
CA CYS A 90 3.36 14.41 8.75
C CYS A 90 2.18 14.22 9.71
N GLU A 91 2.43 14.03 11.01
CA GLU A 91 1.34 13.83 11.98
C GLU A 91 0.54 15.11 12.21
N ARG A 92 1.22 16.28 12.25
CA ARG A 92 0.57 17.59 12.40
C ARG A 92 -0.51 17.80 11.34
N ASP A 93 -0.18 17.45 10.11
CA ASP A 93 -1.01 17.69 8.94
C ASP A 93 -1.89 16.48 8.59
N ARG A 94 -1.64 15.33 9.24
CA ARG A 94 -2.28 14.03 9.00
C ARG A 94 -2.33 13.65 7.52
N ARG A 95 -1.26 13.92 6.79
CA ARG A 95 -1.16 13.65 5.35
C ARG A 95 0.22 13.15 4.94
N TRP A 96 0.23 12.45 3.81
CA TRP A 96 1.46 12.14 3.09
C TRP A 96 1.90 13.35 2.29
N HIS A 97 3.17 13.67 2.39
CA HIS A 97 3.84 14.68 1.60
C HIS A 97 4.72 14.01 0.56
N ARG A 98 4.81 14.64 -0.60
CA ARG A 98 5.61 14.19 -1.75
C ARG A 98 6.68 15.20 -2.14
N ASP A 99 6.92 16.18 -1.28
CA ASP A 99 8.01 17.13 -1.41
C ASP A 99 8.97 16.93 -0.23
N ARG A 100 10.19 17.42 -0.39
CA ARG A 100 11.26 17.34 0.62
C ARG A 100 11.25 18.57 1.53
N ASP A 101 10.09 18.93 2.07
CA ASP A 101 9.74 20.22 2.69
C ASP A 101 9.72 20.21 4.23
N TRP A 102 10.38 19.24 4.86
CA TRP A 102 10.30 19.07 6.32
C TRP A 102 11.26 19.96 7.13
N ASP A 103 12.06 20.78 6.46
CA ASP A 103 12.97 21.77 7.05
C ASP A 103 12.46 23.22 6.91
N ASP A 104 11.34 23.41 6.19
CA ASP A 104 10.65 24.70 5.97
C ASP A 104 9.57 24.97 7.04
#